data_AF-A0A169RXD6-F1
#
_entry.id   AF-A0A169RXD6-F1
#
_cell.length_a   1.000
_cell.length_b   1.000
_cell.length_c   1.000
_cell.angle_alpha   90.00
_cell.angle_beta   90.00
_cell.angle_gamma   90.00
#
_symmetry.space_group_name_H-M   'P 1'
#
loop_
_entity.id
_entity.type
_entity.pdbx_description
1 polymer ?
#
loop_
_entity_poly.entity_id
_entity_poly.type
_entity_poly.pdbx_seq_one_letter_code
_entity_poly.pdbx_strand_id
1 'polypeptide(L)'
;MSLTTSHFIPFPREMVWDWHTRKGAIARLTPPFIPLNPIQQAERLADGTTIFSLPAGLKWVARHDLSGFLNGSRFTDVCLTAPVKALANWRHVHNFVDQDGGTLITDSVSTRLPASTLTGMFAYRQTQLIEDLKFLDRTSTLFDGSPLTVAITGSRGLVGRALTAQLQTGGHEVIQLVRKEPKPGQRYWDPLNPASDLLDGIDVVVHLAGEPIFGRFNDAHKEAIRESRVLPTKFLAELVAESTQCTAMISASAVGFYGHDRGDEILHEESASGDDFLAEVCRDWENATTPASDAGKRVAHIRTGVALSGRGGMLPLLKTLFSTGLGGKFGDGSSWFSWIAIDDLTDIYYRAIVDAQISGPINAVAPNPVTNAEMTKVLATSMHRPAFIQIPSLGPKILLGSQGAEELALASQRTAPAALESLGHTFRYTDIGSAIAHELGYEQLADFAQQQEIEAERKQARAELKAAKKLAKKAPALESEATNLEDPEEVEQSILSSIINFRRKRND
;
A
#
# COMPACT_ATOMS: atom_id res chain seq x y z
N MET A 1 -11.04 -15.07 -24.06
CA MET A 1 -11.39 -14.24 -22.90
C MET A 1 -10.12 -13.55 -22.42
N SER A 2 -9.72 -12.56 -23.20
CA SER A 2 -8.73 -11.58 -22.78
C SER A 2 -9.46 -10.37 -22.18
N LEU A 3 -8.77 -9.58 -21.35
CA LEU A 3 -9.21 -8.23 -21.02
C LEU A 3 -8.29 -7.26 -21.74
N THR A 4 -8.84 -6.39 -22.58
CA THR A 4 -8.12 -5.26 -23.16
C THR A 4 -8.77 -3.97 -22.73
N THR A 5 -8.05 -3.13 -21.99
CA THR A 5 -8.58 -1.89 -21.39
C THR A 5 -7.55 -0.78 -21.50
N SER A 6 -8.00 0.47 -21.60
CA SER A 6 -7.12 1.64 -21.73
C SER A 6 -7.41 2.68 -20.66
N HIS A 7 -6.36 3.39 -20.23
CA HIS A 7 -6.47 4.51 -19.31
C HIS A 7 -5.48 5.62 -19.66
N PHE A 8 -5.89 6.86 -19.39
CA PHE A 8 -5.10 8.04 -19.68
C PHE A 8 -4.28 8.49 -18.47
N ILE A 9 -3.01 8.79 -18.70
CA ILE A 9 -2.07 9.35 -17.74
C ILE A 9 -1.67 10.75 -18.24
N PRO A 10 -1.89 11.84 -17.48
CA PRO A 10 -1.61 13.21 -17.89
C PRO A 10 -0.12 13.56 -17.72
N PHE A 11 0.78 12.63 -18.06
CA PHE A 11 2.23 12.81 -18.01
C PHE A 11 2.86 12.32 -19.32
N PRO A 12 4.00 12.92 -19.74
CA PRO A 12 4.68 12.53 -20.97
C PRO A 12 5.03 11.04 -21.00
N ARG A 13 4.94 10.41 -22.17
CA ARG A 13 5.18 8.97 -22.33
C ARG A 13 6.58 8.54 -21.91
N GLU A 14 7.59 9.37 -22.16
CA GLU A 14 8.95 9.12 -21.70
C GLU A 14 9.02 8.99 -20.17
N MET A 15 8.39 9.92 -19.44
CA MET A 15 8.33 9.86 -17.98
C MET A 15 7.57 8.64 -17.47
N VAL A 16 6.43 8.33 -18.09
CA VAL A 16 5.61 7.16 -17.74
C VAL A 16 6.38 5.87 -18.00
N TRP A 17 7.05 5.76 -19.15
CA TRP A 17 7.89 4.62 -19.50
C TRP A 17 9.05 4.46 -18.53
N ASP A 18 9.80 5.53 -18.25
CA ASP A 18 10.93 5.52 -17.33
C ASP A 18 10.53 5.05 -15.94
N TRP A 19 9.36 5.47 -15.44
CA TRP A 19 8.82 4.99 -14.18
C TRP A 19 8.68 3.45 -14.15
N HIS A 20 8.21 2.84 -15.24
CA HIS A 20 8.06 1.38 -15.33
C HIS A 20 9.41 0.65 -15.38
N THR A 21 10.48 1.30 -15.85
CA THR A 21 11.82 0.70 -15.90
C THR A 21 12.49 0.60 -14.53
N ARG A 22 12.03 1.38 -13.55
CA ARG A 22 12.69 1.50 -12.24
C ARG A 22 12.39 0.31 -11.33
N LYS A 23 13.33 0.07 -10.39
CA LYS A 23 13.10 -0.84 -9.26
C LYS A 23 11.87 -0.38 -8.48
N GLY A 24 11.09 -1.32 -7.97
CA GLY A 24 9.90 -1.00 -7.18
C GLY A 24 8.61 -0.83 -8.01
N ALA A 25 8.68 -0.53 -9.32
CA ALA A 25 7.49 -0.34 -10.15
C ALA A 25 6.53 -1.54 -10.12
N ILE A 26 7.06 -2.76 -10.24
CA ILE A 26 6.27 -3.98 -10.11
C ILE A 26 5.66 -4.11 -8.71
N ALA A 27 6.40 -3.77 -7.66
CA ALA A 27 5.89 -3.82 -6.29
C ALA A 27 4.75 -2.82 -6.06
N ARG A 28 4.85 -1.59 -6.58
CA ARG A 28 3.78 -0.58 -6.52
C ARG A 28 2.52 -1.06 -7.24
N LEU A 29 2.66 -1.58 -8.46
CA LEU A 29 1.53 -2.04 -9.28
C LEU A 29 1.02 -3.46 -8.96
N THR A 30 1.56 -4.14 -7.94
CA THR A 30 1.06 -5.46 -7.52
C THR A 30 -0.13 -5.28 -6.57
N PRO A 31 -1.35 -5.72 -6.94
CA PRO A 31 -2.53 -5.42 -6.14
C PRO A 31 -2.49 -6.03 -4.72
N PRO A 32 -2.89 -5.27 -3.70
CA PRO A 32 -2.71 -5.68 -2.31
C PRO A 32 -3.68 -6.79 -1.87
N PHE A 33 -4.84 -6.87 -2.51
CA PHE A 33 -5.89 -7.86 -2.26
C PHE A 33 -5.65 -9.20 -2.99
N ILE A 34 -4.59 -9.31 -3.79
CA ILE A 34 -4.15 -10.56 -4.40
C ILE A 34 -2.92 -11.05 -3.62
N PRO A 35 -2.87 -12.32 -3.17
CA PRO A 35 -1.77 -12.84 -2.36
C PRO A 35 -0.54 -13.13 -3.22
N LEU A 36 -0.04 -12.11 -3.92
CA LEU A 36 1.08 -12.16 -4.84
C LEU A 36 2.10 -11.09 -4.39
N ASN A 37 3.34 -11.49 -4.17
CA ASN A 37 4.40 -10.54 -3.80
C ASN A 37 5.64 -10.76 -4.67
N PRO A 38 6.19 -9.72 -5.33
CA PRO A 38 7.46 -9.84 -6.01
C PRO A 38 8.58 -10.08 -4.97
N ILE A 39 9.37 -11.13 -5.16
CA ILE A 39 10.53 -11.47 -4.33
C ILE A 39 11.85 -11.32 -5.09
N GLN A 40 11.76 -11.23 -6.42
CA GLN A 40 12.83 -10.89 -7.35
C GLN A 40 12.18 -10.13 -8.52
N GLN A 41 12.82 -9.04 -8.96
CA GLN A 41 12.39 -8.22 -10.09
C GLN A 41 13.41 -8.34 -11.23
N ALA A 42 12.93 -8.41 -12.47
CA ALA A 42 13.77 -8.33 -13.66
C ALA A 42 14.51 -6.98 -13.74
N GLU A 43 15.74 -6.98 -14.26
CA GLU A 43 16.55 -5.77 -14.36
C GLU A 43 16.05 -4.78 -15.42
N ARG A 44 15.37 -5.28 -16.46
CA ARG A 44 14.91 -4.49 -17.61
C ARG A 44 13.55 -4.99 -18.08
N LEU A 45 12.81 -4.16 -18.81
CA LEU A 45 11.50 -4.50 -19.39
C LEU A 45 11.59 -5.35 -20.67
N ALA A 46 12.76 -5.43 -21.31
CA ALA A 46 12.96 -6.18 -22.55
C ALA A 46 13.03 -7.69 -22.33
N ASP A 47 13.64 -8.11 -21.21
CA ASP A 47 13.93 -9.50 -20.90
C ASP A 47 14.06 -9.72 -19.38
N GLY A 48 14.43 -10.94 -19.00
CA GLY A 48 14.62 -11.32 -17.60
C GLY A 48 13.36 -11.86 -16.93
N THR A 49 13.52 -12.31 -15.69
CA THR A 49 12.46 -12.97 -14.92
C THR A 49 12.15 -12.23 -13.64
N THR A 50 10.86 -12.15 -13.34
CA THR A 50 10.32 -11.66 -12.08
C THR A 50 9.70 -12.86 -11.36
N ILE A 51 10.12 -13.09 -10.13
CA ILE A 51 9.60 -14.20 -9.31
C ILE A 51 8.66 -13.62 -8.27
N PHE A 52 7.44 -14.13 -8.24
CA PHE A 52 6.45 -13.81 -7.23
C PHE A 52 6.25 -14.97 -6.26
N SER A 53 6.18 -14.68 -4.97
CA SER A 53 5.72 -15.64 -3.96
C SER A 53 4.20 -15.70 -3.93
N LEU A 54 3.67 -16.90 -3.80
CA LEU A 54 2.27 -17.23 -3.58
C LEU A 54 2.11 -17.95 -2.22
N PRO A 55 0.87 -18.13 -1.71
CA PRO A 55 0.61 -18.92 -0.52
C PRO A 55 1.16 -20.36 -0.61
N ALA A 56 1.37 -20.98 0.54
CA ALA A 56 1.87 -22.36 0.67
C ALA A 56 3.25 -22.60 0.02
N GLY A 57 4.10 -21.56 -0.07
CA GLY A 57 5.46 -21.67 -0.61
C GLY A 57 5.54 -21.79 -2.13
N LEU A 58 4.40 -21.68 -2.82
CA LEU A 58 4.34 -21.68 -4.28
C LEU A 58 5.01 -20.43 -4.85
N LYS A 59 5.52 -20.54 -6.08
CA LYS A 59 6.16 -19.44 -6.82
C LYS A 59 5.57 -19.32 -8.21
N TRP A 60 5.28 -18.09 -8.62
CA TRP A 60 4.91 -17.74 -9.99
C TRP A 60 6.10 -17.08 -10.68
N VAL A 61 6.55 -17.63 -11.80
CA VAL A 61 7.70 -17.10 -12.55
C VAL A 61 7.18 -16.42 -13.81
N ALA A 62 7.21 -15.08 -13.80
CA ALA A 62 6.96 -14.25 -14.95
C ALA A 62 8.27 -13.97 -15.69
N ARG A 63 8.19 -13.84 -17.01
CA ARG A 63 9.32 -13.48 -17.88
C ARG A 63 8.89 -12.38 -18.83
N HIS A 64 9.74 -11.37 -19.00
CA HIS A 64 9.54 -10.41 -20.09
C HIS A 64 9.85 -11.07 -21.44
N ASP A 65 8.95 -10.92 -22.39
CA ASP A 65 9.06 -11.49 -23.73
C ASP A 65 9.66 -10.47 -24.70
N LEU A 66 10.89 -10.73 -25.15
CA LEU A 66 11.62 -9.87 -26.09
C LEU A 66 10.85 -9.65 -27.40
N SER A 67 10.04 -10.62 -27.84
CA SER A 67 9.23 -10.46 -29.06
C SER A 67 8.09 -9.45 -28.90
N GLY A 68 7.69 -9.18 -27.66
CA GLY A 68 6.65 -8.20 -27.30
C GLY A 68 7.23 -6.91 -26.74
N PHE A 69 8.52 -6.61 -27.00
CA PHE A 69 9.20 -5.41 -26.52
C PHE A 69 9.44 -4.40 -27.65
N LEU A 70 9.09 -3.15 -27.38
CA LEU A 70 9.44 -1.98 -28.20
C LEU A 70 9.80 -0.84 -27.26
N ASN A 71 11.06 -0.42 -27.26
CA ASN A 71 11.56 0.58 -26.32
C ASN A 71 10.72 1.86 -26.35
N GLY A 72 10.29 2.34 -25.18
CA GLY A 72 9.44 3.52 -25.01
C GLY A 72 7.95 3.32 -25.29
N SER A 73 7.55 2.14 -25.79
CA SER A 73 6.20 1.96 -26.35
C SER A 73 5.52 0.65 -25.95
N ARG A 74 6.27 -0.42 -25.65
CA ARG A 74 5.67 -1.72 -25.32
C ARG A 74 6.61 -2.63 -24.55
N PHE A 75 6.06 -3.36 -23.57
CA PHE A 75 6.68 -4.57 -23.04
C PHE A 75 5.61 -5.63 -22.77
N THR A 76 6.01 -6.89 -22.65
CA THR A 76 5.09 -8.02 -22.48
C THR A 76 5.57 -8.97 -21.40
N ASP A 77 4.69 -9.33 -20.47
CA ASP A 77 4.91 -10.36 -19.46
C ASP A 77 4.26 -11.67 -19.87
N VAL A 78 5.02 -12.77 -19.81
CA VAL A 78 4.50 -14.13 -19.98
C VAL A 78 4.78 -14.98 -18.75
N CYS A 79 3.85 -15.86 -18.43
CA CYS A 79 4.01 -16.85 -17.36
C CYS A 79 4.75 -18.09 -17.88
N LEU A 80 5.88 -18.44 -17.24
CA LEU A 80 6.62 -19.67 -17.54
C LEU A 80 6.10 -20.88 -16.77
N THR A 81 5.65 -20.65 -15.54
CA THR A 81 5.18 -21.70 -14.64
C THR A 81 3.82 -21.34 -14.08
N ALA A 82 2.87 -22.26 -14.20
CA ALA A 82 1.51 -22.07 -13.72
C ALA A 82 1.24 -22.95 -12.48
N PRO A 83 1.67 -22.53 -11.28
CA PRO A 83 1.43 -23.31 -10.05
C PRO A 83 -0.07 -23.48 -9.75
N VAL A 84 -0.92 -22.63 -10.34
CA VAL A 84 -2.37 -22.74 -10.30
C VAL A 84 -2.88 -22.66 -11.74
N LYS A 85 -3.79 -23.56 -12.15
CA LYS A 85 -4.36 -23.59 -13.53
C LYS A 85 -4.94 -22.25 -13.98
N ALA A 86 -5.49 -21.48 -13.03
CA ALA A 86 -6.03 -20.15 -13.26
C ALA A 86 -4.98 -19.12 -13.71
N LEU A 87 -3.71 -19.33 -13.35
CA LEU A 87 -2.57 -18.48 -13.72
C LEU A 87 -1.76 -19.04 -14.91
N ALA A 88 -2.26 -20.12 -15.54
CA ALA A 88 -1.65 -20.70 -16.74
C ALA A 88 -1.97 -19.86 -17.98
N ASN A 89 -1.06 -19.90 -18.97
CA ASN A 89 -1.20 -19.20 -20.25
C ASN A 89 -1.47 -17.70 -20.08
N TRP A 90 -0.87 -17.09 -19.06
CA TRP A 90 -0.91 -15.65 -18.86
C TRP A 90 0.07 -14.97 -19.82
N ARG A 91 -0.45 -14.07 -20.65
CA ARG A 91 0.31 -13.12 -21.46
C ARG A 91 -0.28 -11.74 -21.30
N HIS A 92 0.50 -10.78 -20.85
CA HIS A 92 0.05 -9.41 -20.58
C HIS A 92 0.93 -8.42 -21.33
N VAL A 93 0.34 -7.75 -22.33
CA VAL A 93 0.97 -6.69 -23.12
C VAL A 93 0.63 -5.34 -22.49
N HIS A 94 1.65 -4.51 -22.27
CA HIS A 94 1.53 -3.14 -21.81
C HIS A 94 1.94 -2.24 -22.97
N ASN A 95 1.02 -1.45 -23.52
CA ASN A 95 1.25 -0.60 -24.68
C ASN A 95 1.09 0.87 -24.32
N PHE A 96 2.03 1.71 -24.76
CA PHE A 96 2.12 3.12 -24.41
C PHE A 96 2.12 3.95 -25.69
N VAL A 97 1.19 4.90 -25.82
CA VAL A 97 1.15 5.84 -26.95
C VAL A 97 0.99 7.28 -26.45
N ASP A 98 1.55 8.23 -27.19
CA ASP A 98 1.33 9.64 -26.92
C ASP A 98 -0.15 9.99 -27.14
N GLN A 99 -0.69 10.79 -26.22
CA GLN A 99 -2.08 11.24 -26.28
C GLN A 99 -2.20 12.64 -25.65
N ASP A 100 -2.43 13.67 -26.47
CA ASP A 100 -2.69 15.05 -26.00
C ASP A 100 -1.67 15.58 -24.98
N GLY A 101 -0.37 15.32 -25.22
CA GLY A 101 0.72 15.69 -24.31
C GLY A 101 0.91 14.74 -23.10
N GLY A 102 -0.04 13.83 -22.87
CA GLY A 102 0.07 12.74 -21.91
C GLY A 102 0.31 11.38 -22.58
N THR A 103 -0.04 10.32 -21.87
CA THR A 103 0.15 8.92 -22.28
C THR A 103 -1.17 8.18 -22.20
N LEU A 104 -1.55 7.49 -23.28
CA LEU A 104 -2.60 6.47 -23.23
C LEU A 104 -1.92 5.12 -23.08
N ILE A 105 -2.22 4.43 -21.98
CA ILE A 105 -1.77 3.07 -21.74
C ILE A 105 -2.92 2.13 -22.10
N THR A 106 -2.60 1.09 -22.86
CA THR A 106 -3.50 -0.03 -23.16
C THR A 106 -2.90 -1.32 -22.61
N ASP A 107 -3.59 -1.91 -21.65
CA ASP A 107 -3.27 -3.25 -21.14
C ASP A 107 -4.10 -4.28 -21.91
N SER A 108 -3.44 -5.30 -22.46
CA SER A 108 -4.11 -6.45 -23.06
C SER A 108 -3.59 -7.74 -22.41
N VAL A 109 -4.46 -8.47 -21.72
CA VAL A 109 -4.12 -9.73 -21.06
C VAL A 109 -4.88 -10.90 -21.67
N SER A 110 -4.14 -11.82 -22.28
CA SER A 110 -4.64 -13.12 -22.73
C SER A 110 -4.50 -14.13 -21.59
N THR A 111 -5.65 -14.68 -21.17
CA THR A 111 -5.75 -15.65 -20.06
C THR A 111 -7.07 -16.44 -20.16
N ARG A 112 -7.25 -17.43 -19.29
CA ARG A 112 -8.53 -18.15 -19.13
C ARG A 112 -9.44 -17.52 -18.08
N LEU A 113 -8.95 -16.53 -17.34
CA LEU A 113 -9.75 -15.82 -16.35
C LEU A 113 -10.79 -14.94 -17.04
N PRO A 114 -12.05 -14.94 -16.57
CA PRO A 114 -13.04 -14.03 -17.10
C PRO A 114 -12.68 -12.58 -16.74
N ALA A 115 -13.01 -11.62 -17.62
CA ALA A 115 -12.70 -10.20 -17.46
C ALA A 115 -13.10 -9.65 -16.08
N SER A 116 -14.27 -10.05 -15.57
CA SER A 116 -14.77 -9.67 -14.24
C SER A 116 -13.88 -10.07 -13.06
N THR A 117 -12.93 -11.00 -13.23
CA THR A 117 -11.94 -11.38 -12.21
C THR A 117 -10.70 -10.47 -12.26
N LEU A 118 -10.45 -9.84 -13.41
CA LEU A 118 -9.29 -8.99 -13.68
C LEU A 118 -9.59 -7.50 -13.44
N THR A 119 -10.87 -7.10 -13.50
CA THR A 119 -11.35 -5.73 -13.28
C THR A 119 -10.67 -5.05 -12.08
N GLY A 120 -10.75 -5.63 -10.88
CA GLY A 120 -10.17 -5.02 -9.67
C GLY A 120 -8.64 -4.90 -9.76
N MET A 121 -7.95 -5.88 -10.35
CA MET A 121 -6.50 -5.83 -10.57
C MET A 121 -6.10 -4.65 -11.45
N PHE A 122 -6.78 -4.46 -12.58
CA PHE A 122 -6.46 -3.37 -13.50
C PHE A 122 -6.90 -2.01 -12.97
N ALA A 123 -8.05 -1.91 -12.29
CA ALA A 123 -8.45 -0.68 -11.62
C ALA A 123 -7.39 -0.22 -10.62
N TYR A 124 -6.89 -1.12 -9.77
CA TYR A 124 -5.78 -0.81 -8.85
C TYR A 124 -4.54 -0.32 -9.59
N ARG A 125 -4.10 -1.02 -10.65
CA ARG A 125 -2.91 -0.62 -11.44
C ARG A 125 -3.07 0.77 -12.04
N GLN A 126 -4.26 1.07 -12.56
CA GLN A 126 -4.59 2.34 -13.17
C GLN A 126 -4.54 3.48 -12.14
N THR A 127 -5.24 3.32 -11.01
CA THR A 127 -5.29 4.31 -9.91
C THR A 127 -3.92 4.48 -9.24
N GLN A 128 -3.23 3.37 -8.96
CA GLN A 128 -1.92 3.41 -8.31
C GLN A 128 -0.90 4.17 -9.15
N LEU A 129 -0.84 3.90 -10.46
CA LEU A 129 0.12 4.55 -11.35
C LEU A 129 -0.16 6.06 -11.44
N ILE A 130 -1.42 6.45 -11.63
CA ILE A 130 -1.75 7.87 -11.77
C ILE A 130 -1.48 8.64 -10.47
N GLU A 131 -1.82 8.08 -9.32
CA GLU A 131 -1.60 8.76 -8.04
C GLU A 131 -0.12 8.77 -7.64
N ASP A 132 0.66 7.72 -7.96
CA ASP A 132 2.12 7.74 -7.77
C ASP A 132 2.78 8.85 -8.61
N LEU A 133 2.41 9.00 -9.88
CA LEU A 133 2.98 10.04 -10.75
C LEU A 133 2.56 11.44 -10.32
N LYS A 134 1.28 11.65 -9.97
CA LYS A 134 0.82 12.93 -9.42
C LYS A 134 1.51 13.27 -8.10
N PHE A 135 1.76 12.28 -7.24
CA PHE A 135 2.50 12.49 -6.01
C PHE A 135 3.94 12.95 -6.30
N LEU A 136 4.65 12.26 -7.20
CA LEU A 136 6.01 12.65 -7.59
C LEU A 136 6.06 14.04 -8.22
N ASP A 137 5.08 14.38 -9.06
CA ASP A 137 4.94 15.71 -9.68
C ASP A 137 4.76 16.81 -8.62
N ARG A 138 3.80 16.66 -7.69
CA ARG A 138 3.62 17.61 -6.57
C ARG A 138 4.88 17.73 -5.73
N THR A 139 5.53 16.60 -5.42
CA THR A 139 6.70 16.54 -4.56
C THR A 139 7.94 17.15 -5.21
N SER A 140 8.03 17.14 -6.54
CA SER A 140 9.13 17.77 -7.28
C SER A 140 9.26 19.28 -7.02
N THR A 141 8.19 19.92 -6.55
CA THR A 141 8.17 21.35 -6.21
C THR A 141 8.76 21.66 -4.82
N LEU A 142 9.04 20.64 -4.00
CA LEU A 142 9.42 20.79 -2.60
C LEU A 142 10.94 20.72 -2.36
N PHE A 143 11.71 20.34 -3.39
CA PHE A 143 13.17 20.17 -3.32
C PHE A 143 13.79 20.32 -4.72
N ASP A 144 15.11 20.16 -4.86
CA ASP A 144 15.82 20.38 -6.13
C ASP A 144 15.66 19.24 -7.17
N GLY A 145 14.95 18.15 -6.83
CA GLY A 145 14.73 17.00 -7.70
C GLY A 145 15.89 15.99 -7.75
N SER A 146 17.02 16.24 -7.07
CA SER A 146 18.19 15.37 -7.10
C SER A 146 17.94 14.06 -6.35
N PRO A 147 18.42 12.91 -6.85
CA PRO A 147 18.34 11.65 -6.11
C PRO A 147 19.07 11.70 -4.76
N LEU A 148 18.36 11.40 -3.68
CA LEU A 148 18.91 11.12 -2.36
C LEU A 148 19.23 9.63 -2.16
N THR A 149 20.19 9.34 -1.27
CA THR A 149 20.45 8.02 -0.72
C THR A 149 19.82 7.90 0.68
N VAL A 150 18.82 7.02 0.80
CA VAL A 150 17.99 6.89 2.00
C VAL A 150 18.26 5.55 2.70
N ALA A 151 18.69 5.59 3.97
CA ALA A 151 18.80 4.38 4.78
C ALA A 151 17.47 4.08 5.49
N ILE A 152 17.00 2.83 5.43
CA ILE A 152 15.69 2.45 5.99
C ILE A 152 15.82 1.22 6.90
N THR A 153 15.56 1.40 8.19
CA THR A 153 15.27 0.28 9.12
C THR A 153 13.82 -0.17 8.94
N GLY A 154 13.48 -1.43 9.27
CA GLY A 154 12.11 -1.91 9.09
C GLY A 154 11.67 -2.03 7.62
N SER A 155 12.60 -1.91 6.66
CA SER A 155 12.35 -1.92 5.21
C SER A 155 11.68 -3.21 4.68
N ARG A 156 11.71 -4.30 5.46
CA ARG A 156 11.00 -5.56 5.13
C ARG A 156 9.56 -5.62 5.67
N GLY A 157 9.15 -4.67 6.51
CA GLY A 157 7.80 -4.56 7.05
C GLY A 157 6.79 -3.99 6.04
N LEU A 158 5.52 -3.88 6.45
CA LEU A 158 4.42 -3.42 5.58
C LEU A 158 4.71 -2.04 4.96
N VAL A 159 4.86 -1.02 5.81
CA VAL A 159 5.14 0.37 5.40
C VAL A 159 6.50 0.47 4.73
N GLY A 160 7.54 -0.14 5.32
CA GLY A 160 8.90 -0.07 4.80
C GLY A 160 9.06 -0.63 3.39
N ARG A 161 8.36 -1.71 3.03
CA ARG A 161 8.37 -2.26 1.67
C ARG A 161 7.71 -1.31 0.68
N ALA A 162 6.56 -0.74 1.03
CA ALA A 162 5.84 0.20 0.19
C ALA A 162 6.66 1.48 -0.05
N LEU A 163 7.21 2.05 1.02
CA LEU A 163 8.09 3.23 0.95
C LEU A 163 9.37 2.98 0.15
N THR A 164 10.02 1.82 0.35
CA THR A 164 11.22 1.44 -0.43
C THR A 164 10.90 1.40 -1.93
N ALA A 165 9.78 0.77 -2.30
CA ALA A 165 9.38 0.69 -3.71
C ALA A 165 9.05 2.07 -4.29
N GLN A 166 8.42 2.95 -3.51
CA GLN A 166 8.06 4.30 -3.93
C GLN A 166 9.29 5.21 -4.10
N LEU A 167 10.26 5.15 -3.19
CA LEU A 167 11.52 5.89 -3.31
C LEU A 167 12.29 5.47 -4.56
N GLN A 168 12.36 4.15 -4.82
CA GLN A 168 13.05 3.62 -6.00
C GLN A 168 12.37 4.04 -7.31
N THR A 169 11.03 4.08 -7.36
CA THR A 169 10.33 4.60 -8.56
C THR A 169 10.45 6.11 -8.71
N GLY A 170 10.65 6.84 -7.61
CA GLY A 170 11.03 8.26 -7.60
C GLY A 170 12.49 8.52 -8.03
N GLY A 171 13.30 7.48 -8.19
CA GLY A 171 14.70 7.57 -8.61
C GLY A 171 15.70 7.73 -7.46
N HIS A 172 15.25 7.63 -6.20
CA HIS A 172 16.12 7.64 -5.03
C HIS A 172 16.78 6.27 -4.81
N GLU A 173 17.97 6.28 -4.21
CA GLU A 173 18.67 5.07 -3.80
C GLU A 173 18.26 4.68 -2.37
N VAL A 174 18.02 3.39 -2.13
CA VAL A 174 17.60 2.89 -0.81
C VAL A 174 18.61 1.90 -0.27
N ILE A 175 19.21 2.22 0.88
CA ILE A 175 20.06 1.32 1.65
C ILE A 175 19.24 0.67 2.76
N GLN A 176 18.88 -0.60 2.56
CA GLN A 176 18.09 -1.34 3.54
C GLN A 176 18.96 -1.77 4.73
N LEU A 177 18.60 -1.31 5.92
CA LEU A 177 19.22 -1.72 7.18
C LEU A 177 18.44 -2.92 7.74
N VAL A 178 19.06 -4.11 7.72
CA VAL A 178 18.37 -5.38 8.04
C VAL A 178 19.00 -6.10 9.22
N ARG A 179 18.16 -6.69 10.08
CA ARG A 179 18.60 -7.39 11.30
C ARG A 179 19.18 -8.79 11.07
N LYS A 180 18.93 -9.39 9.89
CA LYS A 180 19.32 -10.76 9.55
C LYS A 180 19.51 -10.89 8.04
N GLU A 181 20.54 -11.64 7.63
CA GLU A 181 20.79 -12.05 6.24
C GLU A 181 20.74 -10.86 5.25
N PRO A 182 21.71 -9.93 5.31
CA PRO A 182 21.81 -8.86 4.33
C PRO A 182 22.09 -9.46 2.94
N LYS A 183 21.33 -9.01 1.95
CA LYS A 183 21.64 -9.24 0.53
C LYS A 183 22.70 -8.23 0.06
N PRO A 184 23.36 -8.45 -1.09
CA PRO A 184 24.22 -7.43 -1.70
C PRO A 184 23.49 -6.07 -1.81
N GLY A 185 24.15 -4.99 -1.39
CA GLY A 185 23.59 -3.64 -1.30
C GLY A 185 22.79 -3.33 -0.03
N GLN A 186 22.54 -4.33 0.84
CA GLN A 186 21.94 -4.12 2.16
C GLN A 186 23.04 -4.06 3.23
N ARG A 187 22.76 -3.36 4.34
CA ARG A 187 23.66 -3.33 5.50
C ARG A 187 23.06 -4.11 6.66
N TYR A 188 23.91 -4.86 7.36
CA TYR A 188 23.52 -5.50 8.61
C TYR A 188 23.36 -4.43 9.68
N TRP A 189 22.25 -4.48 10.42
CA TRP A 189 21.98 -3.58 11.53
C TRP A 189 21.73 -4.39 12.80
N ASP A 190 22.65 -4.26 13.75
CA ASP A 190 22.43 -4.66 15.13
C ASP A 190 21.76 -3.49 15.88
N PRO A 191 20.51 -3.65 16.35
CA PRO A 191 19.78 -2.59 17.04
C PRO A 191 20.45 -2.09 18.32
N LEU A 192 21.25 -2.92 19.00
CA LEU A 192 21.88 -2.56 20.28
C LEU A 192 23.36 -2.21 20.16
N ASN A 193 23.96 -2.45 19.00
CA ASN A 193 25.35 -2.15 18.73
C ASN A 193 25.55 -1.84 17.23
N PRO A 194 24.92 -0.78 16.70
CA PRO A 194 25.02 -0.49 15.28
C PRO A 194 26.47 -0.15 14.90
N ALA A 195 26.91 -0.60 13.73
CA ALA A 195 28.26 -0.31 13.25
C ALA A 195 28.47 1.19 13.03
N SER A 196 29.68 1.68 13.27
CA SER A 196 30.01 3.11 13.14
C SER A 196 29.88 3.63 11.70
N ASP A 197 30.11 2.76 10.70
CA ASP A 197 30.01 3.05 9.26
C ASP A 197 28.61 2.78 8.69
N LEU A 198 27.63 2.46 9.54
CA LEU A 198 26.28 2.06 9.11
C LEU A 198 25.61 3.12 8.23
N LEU A 199 25.95 4.40 8.43
CA LEU A 199 25.37 5.55 7.75
C LEU A 199 26.31 6.25 6.75
N ASP A 200 27.43 5.62 6.37
CA ASP A 200 28.32 6.17 5.34
C ASP A 200 27.59 6.30 4.00
N GLY A 201 27.70 7.46 3.33
CA GLY A 201 27.04 7.69 2.05
C GLY A 201 25.53 7.95 2.13
N ILE A 202 24.96 8.14 3.33
CA ILE A 202 23.52 8.30 3.53
C ILE A 202 23.15 9.78 3.73
N ASP A 203 22.16 10.26 2.99
CA ASP A 203 21.63 11.62 3.11
C ASP A 203 20.53 11.71 4.17
N VAL A 204 19.66 10.69 4.24
CA VAL A 204 18.51 10.64 5.16
C VAL A 204 18.34 9.25 5.77
N VAL A 205 18.05 9.19 7.07
CA VAL A 205 17.67 7.96 7.77
C VAL A 205 16.16 7.94 8.01
N VAL A 206 15.52 6.82 7.68
CA VAL A 206 14.13 6.54 8.04
C VAL A 206 14.10 5.35 9.00
N HIS A 207 13.63 5.59 10.22
CA HIS A 207 13.56 4.56 11.26
C HIS A 207 12.13 4.02 11.41
N LEU A 208 11.82 2.89 10.76
CA LEU A 208 10.50 2.22 10.83
C LEU A 208 10.52 0.93 11.67
N ALA A 209 11.67 0.50 12.17
CA ALA A 209 11.77 -0.74 12.92
C ALA A 209 11.11 -0.61 14.30
N GLY A 210 10.33 -1.64 14.67
CA GLY A 210 9.77 -1.79 16.00
C GLY A 210 9.08 -3.14 16.13
N GLU A 211 9.04 -3.70 17.34
CA GLU A 211 8.26 -4.90 17.61
C GLU A 211 6.76 -4.60 17.46
N PRO A 212 5.95 -5.44 16.79
CA PRO A 212 4.52 -5.21 16.69
C PRO A 212 3.88 -5.01 18.06
N ILE A 213 3.01 -3.99 18.18
CA ILE A 213 2.31 -3.70 19.45
C ILE A 213 1.31 -4.82 19.79
N PHE A 214 0.80 -5.52 18.77
CA PHE A 214 -0.11 -6.66 18.92
C PHE A 214 0.48 -7.77 19.81
N GLY A 215 -0.19 -8.03 20.93
CA GLY A 215 0.20 -9.04 21.90
C GLY A 215 -0.63 -8.89 23.18
N ARG A 216 -0.44 -9.79 24.13
CA ARG A 216 -1.04 -9.66 25.46
C ARG A 216 -0.21 -8.68 26.29
N PHE A 217 -0.81 -7.57 26.71
CA PHE A 217 -0.13 -6.54 27.50
C PHE A 217 0.14 -6.99 28.95
N ASN A 218 1.24 -7.72 29.14
CA ASN A 218 1.84 -8.00 30.44
C ASN A 218 3.15 -7.21 30.59
N ASP A 219 3.73 -7.16 31.79
CA ASP A 219 4.93 -6.37 32.07
C ASP A 219 6.13 -6.76 31.17
N ALA A 220 6.26 -8.05 30.84
CA ALA A 220 7.31 -8.53 29.93
C ALA A 220 7.13 -8.01 28.49
N HIS A 221 5.89 -7.96 27.98
CA HIS A 221 5.57 -7.43 26.66
C HIS A 221 5.78 -5.91 26.61
N LYS A 222 5.47 -5.21 27.71
CA LYS A 222 5.70 -3.76 27.85
C LYS A 222 7.19 -3.42 27.82
N GLU A 223 8.01 -4.15 28.57
CA GLU A 223 9.46 -3.96 28.54
C GLU A 223 10.02 -4.27 27.14
N ALA A 224 9.59 -5.36 26.51
CA ALA A 224 10.00 -5.68 25.15
C ALA A 224 9.61 -4.61 24.12
N ILE A 225 8.42 -4.00 24.25
CA ILE A 225 7.98 -2.86 23.42
C ILE A 225 8.95 -1.68 23.59
N ARG A 226 9.36 -1.39 24.83
CA ARG A 226 10.26 -0.29 25.16
C ARG A 226 11.70 -0.56 24.69
N GLU A 227 12.27 -1.70 25.03
CA GLU A 227 13.61 -2.12 24.64
C GLU A 227 13.79 -2.20 23.12
N SER A 228 12.75 -2.63 22.38
CA SER A 228 12.80 -2.71 20.92
C SER A 228 12.73 -1.36 20.20
N ARG A 229 12.40 -0.27 20.91
CA ARG A 229 12.22 1.08 20.33
C ARG A 229 13.24 2.09 20.84
N VAL A 230 13.34 2.26 22.15
CA VAL A 230 14.03 3.41 22.76
C VAL A 230 15.54 3.35 22.52
N LEU A 231 16.22 2.29 22.96
CA LEU A 231 17.67 2.16 22.79
C LEU A 231 18.09 2.08 21.31
N PRO A 232 17.44 1.27 20.45
CA PRO A 232 17.76 1.25 19.02
C PRO A 232 17.59 2.60 18.32
N THR A 233 16.55 3.36 18.68
CA THR A 233 16.32 4.71 18.14
C THR A 233 17.44 5.63 18.59
N LYS A 234 17.83 5.57 19.87
CA LYS A 234 18.91 6.40 20.43
C LYS A 234 20.25 6.15 19.74
N PHE A 235 20.68 4.91 19.61
CA PHE A 235 21.96 4.60 18.96
C PHE A 235 21.97 4.99 17.49
N LEU A 236 20.83 4.87 16.79
CA LEU A 236 20.73 5.34 15.42
C LEU A 236 20.78 6.89 15.33
N ALA A 237 20.17 7.59 16.29
CA ALA A 237 20.23 9.05 16.39
C ALA A 237 21.65 9.56 16.69
N GLU A 238 22.42 8.83 17.50
CA GLU A 238 23.84 9.11 17.74
C GLU A 238 24.67 8.98 16.46
N LEU A 239 24.47 7.92 15.66
CA LEU A 239 25.13 7.81 14.35
C LEU A 239 24.72 8.92 13.38
N VAL A 240 23.46 9.35 13.41
CA VAL A 240 22.98 10.51 12.61
C VAL A 240 23.68 11.80 13.06
N ALA A 241 23.86 11.98 14.37
CA ALA A 241 24.56 13.13 14.94
C ALA A 241 26.04 13.19 14.50
N GLU A 242 26.71 12.04 14.47
CA GLU A 242 28.12 11.93 14.07
C GLU A 242 28.35 12.09 12.56
N SER A 243 27.35 11.75 11.74
CA SER A 243 27.46 11.81 10.28
C SER A 243 27.53 13.26 9.76
N THR A 244 28.51 13.56 8.92
CA THR A 244 28.59 14.86 8.23
C THR A 244 27.68 14.94 7.01
N GLN A 245 27.31 13.79 6.41
CA GLN A 245 26.46 13.73 5.22
C GLN A 245 24.98 13.61 5.57
N CYS A 246 24.63 12.83 6.60
CA CYS A 246 23.23 12.63 6.96
C CYS A 246 22.64 13.95 7.48
N THR A 247 21.58 14.42 6.85
CA THR A 247 20.95 15.72 7.14
C THR A 247 19.65 15.58 7.93
N ALA A 248 19.00 14.41 7.88
CA ALA A 248 17.71 14.21 8.51
C ALA A 248 17.48 12.79 9.03
N MET A 249 16.71 12.70 10.12
CA MET A 249 16.17 11.48 10.70
C MET A 249 14.65 11.55 10.74
N ILE A 250 13.99 10.68 9.98
CA ILE A 250 12.53 10.53 9.98
C ILE A 250 12.20 9.29 10.82
N SER A 251 11.71 9.51 12.04
CA SER A 251 11.39 8.43 12.96
C SER A 251 9.90 8.13 12.92
N ALA A 252 9.56 6.84 12.87
CA ALA A 252 8.20 6.42 13.15
C ALA A 252 7.81 6.83 14.59
N SER A 253 6.52 7.11 14.77
CA SER A 253 5.83 7.29 16.05
C SER A 253 4.38 6.79 15.89
N ALA A 254 3.49 7.05 16.84
CA ALA A 254 2.10 6.65 16.78
C ALA A 254 1.17 7.70 17.39
N VAL A 255 -0.09 7.72 16.96
CA VAL A 255 -1.15 8.50 17.62
C VAL A 255 -1.40 8.06 19.07
N GLY A 256 -0.88 6.89 19.47
CA GLY A 256 -0.79 6.47 20.87
C GLY A 256 -0.07 7.46 21.79
N PHE A 257 0.71 8.40 21.24
CA PHE A 257 1.26 9.55 21.98
C PHE A 257 0.19 10.33 22.75
N TYR A 258 -1.02 10.45 22.21
CA TYR A 258 -2.13 11.21 22.81
C TYR A 258 -2.90 10.44 23.89
N GLY A 259 -2.53 9.17 24.12
CA GLY A 259 -3.26 8.22 24.95
C GLY A 259 -4.31 7.44 24.17
N HIS A 260 -4.85 6.38 24.78
CA HIS A 260 -5.78 5.47 24.14
C HIS A 260 -7.21 6.05 24.04
N ASP A 261 -7.61 6.97 24.92
CA ASP A 261 -8.94 7.58 24.90
C ASP A 261 -8.90 9.07 25.24
N ARG A 262 -9.34 9.88 24.27
CA ARG A 262 -9.49 11.34 24.42
C ARG A 262 -10.92 11.81 24.09
N GLY A 263 -11.87 10.87 24.03
CA GLY A 263 -13.26 11.16 23.68
C GLY A 263 -13.37 11.94 22.37
N ASP A 264 -14.08 13.07 22.40
CA ASP A 264 -14.36 13.92 21.24
C ASP A 264 -13.34 15.04 20.99
N GLU A 265 -12.29 15.13 21.82
CA GLU A 265 -11.22 16.12 21.65
C GLU A 265 -10.52 15.94 20.30
N ILE A 266 -10.41 17.02 19.53
CA ILE A 266 -9.64 17.02 18.28
C ILE A 266 -8.16 17.09 18.64
N LEU A 267 -7.41 16.04 18.30
CA LEU A 267 -6.00 15.90 18.62
C LEU A 267 -5.15 16.39 17.44
N HIS A 268 -4.34 17.42 17.67
CA HIS A 268 -3.37 17.96 16.71
C HIS A 268 -1.95 17.89 17.31
N GLU A 269 -0.94 18.28 16.54
CA GLU A 269 0.48 18.12 16.90
C GLU A 269 0.89 18.91 18.16
N GLU A 270 0.15 19.96 18.52
CA GLU A 270 0.36 20.74 19.75
C GLU A 270 -0.43 20.19 20.96
N SER A 271 -1.31 19.21 20.75
CA SER A 271 -2.07 18.59 21.84
C SER A 271 -1.14 17.85 22.81
N ALA A 272 -1.48 17.92 24.09
CA ALA A 272 -0.71 17.25 25.14
C ALA A 272 -0.71 15.72 24.97
N SER A 273 0.41 15.11 25.36
CA SER A 273 0.52 13.65 25.44
C SER A 273 -0.47 13.06 26.44
N GLY A 274 -0.90 11.82 26.22
CA GLY A 274 -1.74 11.08 27.16
C GLY A 274 -0.99 10.68 28.44
N ASP A 275 -1.72 10.12 29.39
CA ASP A 275 -1.20 9.73 30.71
C ASP A 275 -1.07 8.20 30.89
N ASP A 276 -1.24 7.43 29.81
CA ASP A 276 -1.14 5.98 29.82
C ASP A 276 0.22 5.43 29.35
N PHE A 277 0.34 4.11 29.39
CA PHE A 277 1.55 3.39 29.01
C PHE A 277 1.96 3.61 27.54
N LEU A 278 1.00 3.62 26.60
CA LEU A 278 1.34 3.84 25.19
C LEU A 278 1.83 5.27 24.95
N ALA A 279 1.23 6.24 25.64
CA ALA A 279 1.68 7.62 25.60
C ALA A 279 3.11 7.76 26.16
N GLU A 280 3.43 7.09 27.27
CA GLU A 280 4.79 7.03 27.82
C GLU A 280 5.79 6.41 26.84
N VAL A 281 5.46 5.26 26.25
CA VAL A 281 6.31 4.61 25.23
C VAL A 281 6.56 5.55 24.05
N CYS A 282 5.54 6.25 23.56
CA CYS A 282 5.69 7.17 22.43
C CYS A 282 6.56 8.38 22.80
N ARG A 283 6.39 8.95 24.01
CA ARG A 283 7.26 10.04 24.49
C ARG A 283 8.72 9.60 24.59
N ASP A 284 8.98 8.46 25.22
CA ASP A 284 10.34 7.91 25.35
C ASP A 284 10.95 7.62 23.97
N TRP A 285 10.14 7.12 23.04
CA TRP A 285 10.56 6.83 21.68
C TRP A 285 10.91 8.10 20.88
N GLU A 286 10.07 9.14 20.95
CA GLU A 286 10.35 10.43 20.31
C GLU A 286 11.60 11.09 20.93
N ASN A 287 11.71 11.11 22.26
CA ASN A 287 12.86 11.66 23.00
C ASN A 287 14.17 10.91 22.70
N ALA A 288 14.13 9.64 22.31
CA ALA A 288 15.33 8.89 21.95
C ALA A 288 16.06 9.48 20.73
N THR A 289 15.39 10.32 19.93
CA THR A 289 15.98 10.98 18.75
C THR A 289 16.77 12.26 19.08
N THR A 290 16.70 12.74 20.33
CA THR A 290 17.33 14.01 20.76
C THR A 290 18.80 14.16 20.36
N PRO A 291 19.67 13.12 20.37
CA PRO A 291 21.05 13.26 19.90
C PRO A 291 21.16 13.83 18.48
N ALA A 292 20.27 13.44 17.57
CA ALA A 292 20.27 13.94 16.19
C ALA A 292 19.86 15.42 16.12
N SER A 293 18.80 15.80 16.84
CA SER A 293 18.34 17.20 16.85
C SER A 293 19.33 18.13 17.56
N ASP A 294 19.96 17.67 18.64
CA ASP A 294 20.98 18.44 19.38
C ASP A 294 22.22 18.71 18.53
N ALA A 295 22.55 17.79 17.61
CA ALA A 295 23.59 17.98 16.60
C ALA A 295 23.15 18.83 15.40
N GLY A 296 21.96 19.44 15.46
CA GLY A 296 21.43 20.32 14.42
C GLY A 296 20.87 19.60 13.19
N LYS A 297 20.61 18.29 13.27
CA LYS A 297 19.97 17.52 12.19
C LYS A 297 18.46 17.71 12.23
N ARG A 298 17.81 17.64 11.07
CA ARG A 298 16.35 17.71 10.98
C ARG A 298 15.74 16.40 11.48
N VAL A 299 14.83 16.48 12.45
CA VAL A 299 14.14 15.30 12.98
C VAL A 299 12.63 15.47 12.80
N ALA A 300 11.95 14.44 12.34
CA ALA A 300 10.49 14.38 12.27
C ALA A 300 9.96 13.10 12.91
N HIS A 301 8.82 13.20 13.62
CA HIS A 301 8.13 12.07 14.26
C HIS A 301 6.81 11.82 13.57
N ILE A 302 6.70 10.72 12.84
CA ILE A 302 5.50 10.39 12.07
C ILE A 302 4.52 9.63 12.96
N ARG A 303 3.65 10.38 13.67
CA ARG A 303 2.60 9.85 14.56
C ARG A 303 1.50 9.20 13.72
N THR A 304 1.69 7.91 13.46
CA THR A 304 0.89 7.15 12.51
C THR A 304 -0.45 6.70 13.12
N GLY A 305 -1.55 6.92 12.41
CA GLY A 305 -2.85 6.29 12.70
C GLY A 305 -2.87 4.80 12.31
N VAL A 306 -4.04 4.16 12.30
CA VAL A 306 -4.13 2.79 11.82
C VAL A 306 -4.00 2.74 10.29
N ALA A 307 -2.84 2.28 9.82
CA ALA A 307 -2.55 2.10 8.41
C ALA A 307 -3.44 1.01 7.78
N LEU A 308 -4.20 1.37 6.76
CA LEU A 308 -5.08 0.49 6.00
C LEU A 308 -4.34 -0.07 4.79
N SER A 309 -4.16 -1.40 4.75
CA SER A 309 -3.59 -2.10 3.60
C SER A 309 -4.25 -3.46 3.37
N GLY A 310 -4.50 -3.82 2.11
CA GLY A 310 -5.04 -5.13 1.73
C GLY A 310 -4.06 -6.28 1.97
N ARG A 311 -2.75 -5.99 2.10
CA ARG A 311 -1.68 -7.01 2.25
C ARG A 311 -1.39 -7.41 3.68
N GLY A 312 -1.79 -6.60 4.66
CA GLY A 312 -1.46 -6.83 6.04
C GLY A 312 -1.98 -5.74 6.96
N GLY A 313 -1.63 -5.81 8.24
CA GLY A 313 -2.19 -4.92 9.25
C GLY A 313 -3.63 -5.29 9.60
N MET A 314 -4.43 -4.28 9.97
CA MET A 314 -5.77 -4.51 10.53
C MET A 314 -6.85 -4.76 9.47
N LEU A 315 -6.72 -4.19 8.28
CA LEU A 315 -7.75 -4.25 7.24
C LEU A 315 -8.09 -5.69 6.78
N PRO A 316 -7.13 -6.63 6.57
CA PRO A 316 -7.46 -8.01 6.22
C PRO A 316 -8.15 -8.79 7.34
N LEU A 317 -7.86 -8.45 8.60
CA LEU A 317 -8.54 -9.01 9.77
C LEU A 317 -10.01 -8.57 9.80
N LEU A 318 -10.24 -7.25 9.64
CA LEU A 318 -11.59 -6.70 9.51
C LEU A 318 -12.32 -7.36 8.32
N LYS A 319 -11.71 -7.39 7.13
CA LYS A 319 -12.27 -8.08 5.95
C LYS A 319 -12.67 -9.52 6.27
N THR A 320 -11.87 -10.27 7.02
CA THR A 320 -12.20 -11.66 7.39
C THR A 320 -13.43 -11.73 8.28
N LEU A 321 -13.52 -10.88 9.31
CA LEU A 321 -14.69 -10.80 10.21
C LEU A 321 -15.97 -10.48 9.44
N PHE A 322 -15.95 -9.47 8.57
CA PHE A 322 -17.12 -9.10 7.78
C PHE A 322 -17.48 -10.13 6.71
N SER A 323 -16.48 -10.80 6.11
CA SER A 323 -16.73 -11.85 5.09
C SER A 323 -17.44 -13.08 5.69
N THR A 324 -17.19 -13.38 6.96
CA THR A 324 -17.76 -14.52 7.69
C THR A 324 -19.08 -14.20 8.40
N GLY A 325 -19.59 -12.97 8.27
CA GLY A 325 -20.81 -12.52 8.96
C GLY A 325 -20.61 -12.27 10.46
N LEU A 326 -19.36 -12.24 10.94
CA LEU A 326 -18.98 -11.93 12.31
C LEU A 326 -18.61 -10.45 12.50
N GLY A 327 -18.69 -9.65 11.43
CA GLY A 327 -18.45 -8.22 11.45
C GLY A 327 -19.55 -7.47 12.20
N GLY A 328 -19.15 -6.49 12.98
CA GLY A 328 -20.05 -5.83 13.90
C GLY A 328 -19.43 -4.61 14.57
N LYS A 329 -20.28 -3.76 15.14
CA LYS A 329 -19.81 -2.60 15.91
C LYS A 329 -19.24 -3.06 17.26
N PHE A 330 -18.12 -2.49 17.69
CA PHE A 330 -17.62 -2.63 19.05
C PHE A 330 -18.32 -1.64 19.98
N GLY A 331 -18.72 -2.10 21.16
CA GLY A 331 -19.36 -1.23 22.15
C GLY A 331 -20.64 -0.55 21.64
N ASP A 332 -20.83 0.72 21.97
CA ASP A 332 -21.90 1.57 21.41
C ASP A 332 -21.60 2.04 19.97
N GLY A 333 -20.32 2.07 19.60
CA GLY A 333 -19.80 2.41 18.29
C GLY A 333 -19.31 3.85 18.14
N SER A 334 -19.23 4.63 19.23
CA SER A 334 -18.82 6.04 19.20
C SER A 334 -17.31 6.26 19.14
N SER A 335 -16.50 5.25 19.46
CA SER A 335 -15.03 5.38 19.48
C SER A 335 -14.50 5.89 18.14
N TRP A 336 -13.66 6.92 18.20
CA TRP A 336 -13.02 7.52 17.04
C TRP A 336 -11.89 6.64 16.52
N PHE A 337 -12.00 6.24 15.27
CA PHE A 337 -11.01 5.47 14.53
C PHE A 337 -10.10 6.42 13.76
N SER A 338 -8.89 6.62 14.26
CA SER A 338 -7.83 7.34 13.55
C SER A 338 -7.16 6.41 12.55
N TRP A 339 -7.29 6.70 11.26
CA TRP A 339 -6.87 5.83 10.16
C TRP A 339 -6.08 6.60 9.11
N ILE A 340 -5.33 5.87 8.29
CA ILE A 340 -4.68 6.41 7.09
C ILE A 340 -4.55 5.31 6.03
N ALA A 341 -4.70 5.63 4.74
CA ALA A 341 -4.36 4.70 3.68
C ALA A 341 -2.84 4.45 3.66
N ILE A 342 -2.38 3.23 3.35
CA ILE A 342 -0.94 2.95 3.33
C ILE A 342 -0.17 3.84 2.36
N ASP A 343 -0.77 4.21 1.23
CA ASP A 343 -0.14 5.12 0.27
C ASP A 343 -0.02 6.55 0.78
N ASP A 344 -1.05 7.09 1.44
CA ASP A 344 -0.95 8.40 2.09
C ASP A 344 0.12 8.40 3.18
N LEU A 345 0.25 7.30 3.92
CA LEU A 345 1.31 7.15 4.91
C LEU A 345 2.71 7.17 4.25
N THR A 346 2.91 6.44 3.16
CA THR A 346 4.22 6.44 2.47
C THR A 346 4.48 7.76 1.74
N ASP A 347 3.45 8.45 1.24
CA ASP A 347 3.53 9.81 0.71
C ASP A 347 4.02 10.79 1.78
N ILE A 348 3.54 10.67 3.02
CA ILE A 348 4.00 11.50 4.14
C ILE A 348 5.46 11.20 4.50
N TYR A 349 5.86 9.93 4.58
CA TYR A 349 7.27 9.58 4.79
C TYR A 349 8.16 10.10 3.66
N TYR A 350 7.74 9.90 2.41
CA TYR A 350 8.48 10.39 1.23
C TYR A 350 8.61 11.92 1.29
N ARG A 351 7.51 12.63 1.52
CA ARG A 351 7.53 14.09 1.67
C ARG A 351 8.48 14.49 2.80
N ALA A 352 8.41 13.83 3.96
CA ALA A 352 9.30 14.13 5.09
C ALA A 352 10.79 13.90 4.77
N ILE A 353 11.12 12.98 3.85
CA ILE A 353 12.50 12.75 3.41
C ILE A 353 13.02 13.96 2.62
N VAL A 354 12.24 14.49 1.68
CA VAL A 354 12.70 15.51 0.72
C VAL A 354 12.35 16.95 1.09
N ASP A 355 11.25 17.17 1.81
CA ASP A 355 10.72 18.48 2.19
C ASP A 355 11.34 18.93 3.52
N ALA A 356 12.21 19.94 3.45
CA ALA A 356 12.86 20.50 4.62
C ALA A 356 11.90 21.20 5.60
N GLN A 357 10.67 21.53 5.19
CA GLN A 357 9.65 22.12 6.06
C GLN A 357 9.12 21.11 7.09
N ILE A 358 9.28 19.81 6.86
CA ILE A 358 8.79 18.77 7.77
C ILE A 358 9.83 18.49 8.86
N SER A 359 9.51 18.92 10.08
CA SER A 359 10.26 18.65 11.31
C SER A 359 9.31 18.61 12.51
N GLY A 360 9.75 18.01 13.61
CA GLY A 360 8.92 17.82 14.81
C GLY A 360 7.83 16.77 14.62
N PRO A 361 6.79 16.77 15.46
CA PRO A 361 5.69 15.82 15.36
C PRO A 361 4.82 16.09 14.12
N ILE A 362 4.39 15.03 13.45
CA ILE A 362 3.49 15.04 12.30
C ILE A 362 2.43 13.96 12.48
N ASN A 363 1.15 14.32 12.52
CA ASN A 363 0.07 13.35 12.53
C ASN A 363 -0.13 12.76 11.13
N ALA A 364 0.32 11.53 10.93
CA ALA A 364 0.07 10.79 9.70
C ALA A 364 -1.27 10.04 9.80
N VAL A 365 -2.33 10.82 9.64
CA VAL A 365 -3.73 10.40 9.68
C VAL A 365 -4.47 11.02 8.50
N ALA A 366 -5.51 10.35 7.99
CA ALA A 366 -6.42 10.95 7.02
C ALA A 366 -7.19 12.11 7.66
N PRO A 367 -7.59 13.14 6.89
CA PRO A 367 -8.24 14.35 7.44
C PRO A 367 -9.63 14.09 8.06
N ASN A 368 -10.29 12.98 7.70
CA ASN A 368 -11.62 12.64 8.20
C ASN A 368 -11.58 11.35 9.04
N PRO A 369 -11.25 11.44 10.35
CA PRO A 369 -11.44 10.30 11.25
C PRO A 369 -12.93 9.91 11.29
N VAL A 370 -13.21 8.62 11.45
CA VAL A 370 -14.59 8.10 11.47
C VAL A 370 -14.85 7.40 12.79
N THR A 371 -16.11 7.30 13.20
CA THR A 371 -16.49 6.46 14.33
C THR A 371 -16.42 4.98 13.96
N ASN A 372 -16.30 4.09 14.96
CA ASN A 372 -16.38 2.64 14.73
C ASN A 372 -17.71 2.24 14.03
N ALA A 373 -18.82 2.90 14.35
CA ALA A 373 -20.11 2.66 13.70
C ALA A 373 -20.07 2.98 12.20
N GLU A 374 -19.46 4.10 11.83
CA GLU A 374 -19.27 4.51 10.43
C GLU A 374 -18.34 3.56 9.69
N MET A 375 -17.18 3.21 10.27
CA MET A 375 -16.27 2.20 9.71
C MET A 375 -16.99 0.87 9.46
N THR A 376 -17.78 0.41 10.44
CA THR A 376 -18.58 -0.82 10.34
C THR A 376 -19.55 -0.76 9.17
N LYS A 377 -20.25 0.37 9.01
CA LYS A 377 -21.19 0.59 7.90
C LYS A 377 -20.48 0.58 6.55
N VAL A 378 -19.33 1.27 6.44
CA VAL A 378 -18.54 1.31 5.20
C VAL A 378 -18.09 -0.10 4.80
N LEU A 379 -17.49 -0.87 5.71
CA LEU A 379 -17.06 -2.24 5.44
C LEU A 379 -18.22 -3.14 5.02
N ALA A 380 -19.36 -3.05 5.72
CA ALA A 380 -20.57 -3.80 5.41
C ALA A 380 -21.09 -3.50 4.00
N THR A 381 -21.19 -2.22 3.64
CA THR A 381 -21.65 -1.77 2.32
C THR A 381 -20.68 -2.19 1.22
N SER A 382 -19.38 -1.91 1.34
CA SER A 382 -18.38 -2.26 0.33
C SER A 382 -18.34 -3.77 0.06
N MET A 383 -18.47 -4.57 1.12
CA MET A 383 -18.43 -6.03 1.01
C MET A 383 -19.78 -6.67 0.69
N HIS A 384 -20.86 -5.88 0.61
CA HIS A 384 -22.23 -6.37 0.42
C HIS A 384 -22.62 -7.43 1.47
N ARG A 385 -22.29 -7.17 2.74
CA ARG A 385 -22.54 -8.05 3.89
C ARG A 385 -23.33 -7.32 4.98
N PRO A 386 -24.29 -7.98 5.65
CA PRO A 386 -24.94 -7.41 6.82
C PRO A 386 -23.94 -7.31 7.99
N ALA A 387 -24.05 -6.27 8.81
CA ALA A 387 -23.24 -6.06 10.02
C ALA A 387 -24.14 -5.69 11.21
N PHE A 388 -24.97 -6.64 11.65
CA PHE A 388 -25.93 -6.43 12.74
C PHE A 388 -25.42 -6.84 14.12
N ILE A 389 -24.27 -7.51 14.18
CA ILE A 389 -23.72 -8.01 15.44
C ILE A 389 -23.12 -6.83 16.19
N GLN A 390 -23.48 -6.68 17.47
CA GLN A 390 -22.73 -5.84 18.39
C GLN A 390 -21.72 -6.74 19.09
N ILE A 391 -20.43 -6.52 18.87
CA ILE A 391 -19.36 -7.32 19.44
C ILE A 391 -19.18 -6.85 20.90
N PRO A 392 -19.45 -7.71 21.90
CA PRO A 392 -19.23 -7.35 23.30
C PRO A 392 -17.75 -7.09 23.55
N SER A 393 -17.43 -6.11 24.39
CA SER A 393 -16.06 -5.73 24.75
C SER A 393 -15.25 -6.86 25.41
N LEU A 394 -15.90 -7.95 25.83
CA LEU A 394 -15.27 -9.13 26.42
C LEU A 394 -14.35 -9.89 25.45
N GLY A 395 -14.67 -9.93 24.15
CA GLY A 395 -13.92 -10.70 23.15
C GLY A 395 -12.46 -10.22 22.99
N PRO A 396 -12.22 -8.92 22.72
CA PRO A 396 -10.88 -8.35 22.68
C PRO A 396 -10.10 -8.53 24.00
N LYS A 397 -10.77 -8.44 25.16
CA LYS A 397 -10.12 -8.63 26.48
C LYS A 397 -9.56 -10.04 26.67
N ILE A 398 -10.20 -11.07 26.10
CA ILE A 398 -9.72 -12.45 26.15
C ILE A 398 -8.48 -12.63 25.25
N LEU A 399 -8.44 -11.97 24.09
CA LEU A 399 -7.36 -12.13 23.11
C LEU A 399 -6.13 -11.26 23.42
N LEU A 400 -6.34 -10.02 23.86
CA LEU A 400 -5.31 -8.98 24.01
C LEU A 400 -5.00 -8.63 25.48
N GLY A 401 -5.79 -9.16 26.43
CA GLY A 401 -5.83 -8.68 27.81
C GLY A 401 -6.70 -7.42 27.95
N SER A 402 -7.02 -7.03 29.19
CA SER A 402 -7.86 -5.85 29.47
C SER A 402 -7.25 -4.56 28.92
N GLN A 403 -5.95 -4.36 29.19
CA GLN A 403 -5.20 -3.19 28.75
C GLN A 403 -5.00 -3.17 27.23
N GLY A 404 -4.63 -4.30 26.59
CA GLY A 404 -4.50 -4.36 25.13
C GLY A 404 -5.83 -4.18 24.39
N ALA A 405 -6.96 -4.53 25.02
CA ALA A 405 -8.28 -4.20 24.48
C ALA A 405 -8.57 -2.69 24.57
N GLU A 406 -8.23 -2.03 25.68
CA GLU A 406 -8.40 -0.59 25.86
C GLU A 406 -7.47 0.22 24.94
N GLU A 407 -6.22 -0.22 24.82
CA GLU A 407 -5.16 0.48 24.10
C GLU A 407 -5.20 0.29 22.57
N LEU A 408 -5.81 -0.78 22.06
CA LEU A 408 -5.83 -1.07 20.61
C LEU A 408 -7.24 -1.26 20.03
N ALA A 409 -8.13 -1.94 20.76
CA ALA A 409 -9.44 -2.34 20.23
C ALA A 409 -10.56 -1.36 20.60
N LEU A 410 -10.41 -0.62 21.70
CA LEU A 410 -11.35 0.37 22.22
C LEU A 410 -10.78 1.79 22.19
N ALA A 411 -9.61 1.96 21.57
CA ALA A 411 -8.98 3.26 21.44
C ALA A 411 -9.92 4.24 20.72
N SER A 412 -9.96 5.48 21.22
CA SER A 412 -10.78 6.56 20.68
C SER A 412 -9.92 7.81 20.55
N GLN A 413 -9.45 8.05 19.33
CA GLN A 413 -8.55 9.15 18.99
C GLN A 413 -9.11 9.90 17.79
N ARG A 414 -9.56 11.14 18.01
CA ARG A 414 -10.06 12.02 16.95
C ARG A 414 -8.94 12.92 16.43
N THR A 415 -7.96 12.29 15.79
CA THR A 415 -6.74 12.97 15.34
C THR A 415 -6.95 13.73 14.03
N ALA A 416 -6.41 14.95 13.96
CA ALA A 416 -6.35 15.79 12.76
C ALA A 416 -4.90 15.96 12.28
N PRO A 417 -4.65 15.96 10.95
CA PRO A 417 -3.32 16.16 10.38
C PRO A 417 -2.99 17.65 10.21
N ALA A 418 -3.11 18.45 11.27
CA ALA A 418 -3.10 19.91 11.20
C ALA A 418 -1.78 20.46 10.61
N ALA A 419 -0.64 19.86 10.94
CA ALA A 419 0.64 20.24 10.35
C ALA A 419 0.65 20.03 8.82
N LEU A 420 0.16 18.89 8.34
CA LEU A 420 0.10 18.57 6.90
C LEU A 420 -0.90 19.47 6.16
N GLU A 421 -2.05 19.75 6.77
CA GLU A 421 -3.05 20.68 6.21
C GLU A 421 -2.48 22.10 6.07
N SER A 422 -1.75 22.58 7.09
CA SER A 422 -1.09 23.89 7.05
C SER A 422 -0.03 24.00 5.94
N LEU A 423 0.58 22.86 5.58
CA LEU A 423 1.57 22.73 4.51
C LEU A 423 0.95 22.40 3.15
N GLY A 424 -0.37 22.48 3.01
CA GLY A 424 -1.08 22.21 1.76
C GLY A 424 -0.93 20.77 1.25
N HIS A 425 -0.73 19.80 2.16
CA HIS A 425 -0.58 18.40 1.78
C HIS A 425 -1.84 17.89 1.06
N THR A 426 -1.65 17.23 -0.08
CA THR A 426 -2.73 16.59 -0.83
C THR A 426 -2.76 15.10 -0.51
N PHE A 427 -3.80 14.67 0.19
CA PHE A 427 -4.08 13.26 0.42
C PHE A 427 -4.69 12.60 -0.83
N ARG A 428 -4.30 11.36 -1.10
CA ARG A 428 -4.92 10.48 -2.11
C ARG A 428 -6.32 10.08 -1.67
N TYR A 429 -6.48 9.70 -0.39
CA TYR A 429 -7.74 9.20 0.15
C TYR A 429 -8.17 9.97 1.40
N THR A 430 -9.08 10.93 1.20
CA THR A 430 -9.68 11.68 2.32
C THR A 430 -10.88 10.96 2.95
N ASP A 431 -11.48 9.99 2.24
CA ASP A 431 -12.61 9.17 2.69
C ASP A 431 -12.19 7.70 2.87
N ILE A 432 -12.64 7.08 3.96
CA ILE A 432 -12.26 5.70 4.31
C ILE A 432 -12.83 4.68 3.33
N GLY A 433 -14.00 4.96 2.74
CA GLY A 433 -14.63 4.11 1.74
C GLY A 433 -13.78 4.00 0.48
N SER A 434 -13.25 5.12 0.00
CA SER A 434 -12.32 5.15 -1.14
C SER A 434 -11.02 4.40 -0.83
N ALA A 435 -10.42 4.60 0.34
CA ALA A 435 -9.21 3.87 0.75
C ALA A 435 -9.46 2.34 0.81
N ILE A 436 -10.60 1.92 1.39
CA ILE A 436 -10.99 0.50 1.45
C ILE A 436 -11.25 -0.05 0.05
N ALA A 437 -11.89 0.73 -0.84
CA ALA A 437 -12.16 0.29 -2.20
C ALA A 437 -10.86 0.04 -2.96
N HIS A 438 -9.88 0.91 -2.83
CA HIS A 438 -8.55 0.75 -3.42
C HIS A 438 -7.84 -0.50 -2.88
N GLU A 439 -7.70 -0.61 -1.56
CA GLU A 439 -6.93 -1.67 -0.90
C GLU A 439 -7.60 -3.05 -0.98
N LEU A 440 -8.92 -3.13 -1.20
CA LEU A 440 -9.66 -4.39 -1.30
C LEU A 440 -10.09 -4.77 -2.72
N GLY A 441 -9.80 -3.93 -3.73
CA GLY A 441 -10.04 -4.23 -5.14
C GLY A 441 -11.48 -4.03 -5.58
N TYR A 442 -12.13 -2.98 -5.06
CA TYR A 442 -13.50 -2.57 -5.39
C TYR A 442 -13.57 -1.30 -6.24
N GLU A 443 -12.42 -0.79 -6.71
CA GLU A 443 -12.37 0.26 -7.73
C GLU A 443 -12.86 -0.24 -9.10
N GLN A 444 -13.14 0.71 -9.98
CA GLN A 444 -13.62 0.48 -11.34
C GLN A 444 -12.52 0.78 -12.35
N LEU A 445 -12.63 0.17 -13.54
CA LEU A 445 -11.77 0.54 -14.66
C LEU A 445 -12.00 2.00 -15.07
N ALA A 446 -10.93 2.65 -15.56
CA ALA A 446 -11.01 4.00 -16.13
C ALA A 446 -12.02 4.10 -17.29
N ASP A 447 -12.16 3.04 -18.10
CA ASP A 447 -13.27 2.94 -19.06
C ASP A 447 -14.55 2.48 -18.33
N PHE A 448 -15.33 3.46 -17.87
CA PHE A 448 -16.58 3.21 -17.15
C PHE A 448 -17.64 2.48 -17.98
N ALA A 449 -17.69 2.69 -19.30
CA ALA A 449 -18.63 1.96 -20.15
C ALA A 449 -18.26 0.47 -20.22
N GLN A 450 -16.96 0.18 -20.37
CA GLN A 450 -16.46 -1.20 -20.33
C GLN A 450 -16.73 -1.86 -18.97
N GLN A 451 -16.57 -1.12 -17.87
CA GLN A 451 -16.92 -1.60 -16.53
C GLN A 451 -18.40 -2.05 -16.46
N GLN A 452 -19.32 -1.22 -16.95
CA GLN A 452 -20.75 -1.52 -16.93
C GLN A 452 -21.11 -2.75 -17.77
N GLU A 453 -20.49 -2.90 -18.95
CA GLU A 453 -20.66 -4.07 -19.82
C GLU A 453 -20.22 -5.35 -19.12
N ILE A 454 -19.02 -5.37 -18.53
CA ILE A 454 -18.49 -6.53 -17.78
C ILE A 454 -19.41 -6.89 -16.60
N GLU A 455 -19.97 -5.91 -15.90
CA GLU A 455 -20.90 -6.15 -14.80
C GLU A 455 -22.24 -6.73 -15.27
N ALA A 456 -22.75 -6.27 -16.41
CA ALA A 456 -23.97 -6.79 -17.02
C ALA A 456 -23.80 -8.26 -17.44
N GLU A 457 -22.69 -8.60 -18.11
CA GLU A 457 -22.34 -9.97 -18.48
C GLU A 457 -22.22 -10.87 -17.24
N ARG A 458 -21.53 -10.40 -16.19
CA ARG A 458 -21.40 -11.14 -14.93
C ARG A 458 -22.75 -11.40 -14.27
N LYS A 459 -23.66 -10.41 -14.29
CA LYS A 459 -25.01 -10.54 -13.73
C LYS A 459 -25.84 -11.56 -14.52
N GLN A 460 -25.75 -11.52 -15.85
CA GLN A 460 -26.39 -12.49 -16.73
C GLN A 460 -25.87 -13.91 -16.47
N ALA A 461 -24.55 -14.12 -16.49
CA ALA A 461 -23.93 -15.43 -16.22
C ALA A 461 -24.32 -15.99 -14.83
N ARG A 462 -24.43 -15.14 -13.81
CA ARG A 462 -24.93 -15.55 -12.48
C ARG A 462 -26.39 -15.97 -12.49
N ALA A 463 -27.24 -15.25 -13.23
CA ALA A 463 -28.66 -15.58 -13.37
C ALA A 463 -28.83 -16.93 -14.10
N GLU A 464 -28.08 -17.14 -15.18
CA GLU A 464 -28.03 -18.41 -15.93
C GLU A 464 -27.53 -19.56 -15.05
N LEU A 465 -26.43 -19.39 -14.31
CA LEU A 465 -25.95 -20.41 -13.37
C LEU A 465 -26.97 -20.73 -12.28
N LYS A 466 -27.69 -19.73 -11.75
CA LYS A 466 -28.75 -19.95 -10.76
C LYS A 466 -29.94 -20.70 -11.37
N ALA A 467 -30.31 -20.39 -12.60
CA ALA A 467 -31.33 -21.11 -13.35
C ALA A 467 -30.89 -22.56 -13.65
N ALA A 468 -29.66 -22.76 -14.11
CA ALA A 468 -29.07 -24.07 -14.36
C ALA A 468 -28.98 -24.91 -13.08
N LYS A 469 -28.55 -24.36 -11.94
CA LYS A 469 -28.57 -25.05 -10.64
C LYS A 469 -29.98 -25.41 -10.17
N LYS A 470 -30.98 -24.58 -10.50
CA LYS A 470 -32.40 -24.86 -10.23
C LYS A 470 -32.90 -26.02 -11.10
N LEU A 471 -32.43 -26.12 -12.34
CA LEU A 471 -32.75 -27.19 -13.29
C LEU A 471 -32.01 -28.50 -12.97
N ALA A 472 -30.71 -28.44 -12.61
CA ALA A 472 -29.85 -29.56 -12.27
C ALA A 472 -30.20 -30.27 -10.95
N LYS A 473 -31.21 -29.79 -10.21
CA LYS A 473 -31.93 -30.59 -9.20
C LYS A 473 -32.77 -31.74 -9.83
N LYS A 474 -32.79 -31.85 -11.17
CA LYS A 474 -33.27 -33.00 -11.96
C LYS A 474 -32.24 -33.32 -13.06
N ALA A 475 -31.47 -34.41 -12.88
CA ALA A 475 -30.49 -35.02 -13.81
C ALA A 475 -29.13 -34.30 -13.99
N PRO A 476 -28.04 -35.04 -14.34
CA PRO A 476 -26.66 -34.60 -14.17
C PRO A 476 -26.07 -33.82 -15.36
N ALA A 477 -24.89 -33.25 -15.10
CA ALA A 477 -24.26 -32.08 -15.72
C ALA A 477 -23.91 -32.17 -17.22
N LEU A 478 -24.04 -31.01 -17.87
CA LEU A 478 -23.43 -30.68 -19.17
C LEU A 478 -22.01 -30.12 -18.99
N GLU A 479 -21.12 -30.50 -19.91
CA GLU A 479 -19.74 -30.04 -20.02
C GLU A 479 -19.65 -28.54 -20.37
N SER A 480 -18.60 -27.89 -19.87
CA SER A 480 -18.33 -26.46 -20.06
C SER A 480 -17.72 -26.15 -21.43
N GLU A 481 -18.19 -25.07 -22.07
CA GLU A 481 -17.65 -24.51 -23.32
C GLU A 481 -16.14 -24.22 -23.27
N ALA A 482 -15.49 -24.42 -24.41
CA ALA A 482 -14.08 -24.12 -24.63
C ALA A 482 -13.83 -22.60 -24.56
N THR A 483 -12.77 -22.22 -23.84
CA THR A 483 -12.36 -20.82 -23.66
C THR A 483 -11.28 -20.46 -24.67
N ASN A 484 -11.54 -19.49 -25.55
CA ASN A 484 -10.58 -19.04 -26.57
C ASN A 484 -9.56 -18.06 -25.97
N LEU A 485 -8.26 -18.35 -26.14
CA LEU A 485 -7.16 -17.41 -25.87
C LEU A 485 -6.95 -16.57 -27.14
N GLU A 486 -6.68 -15.27 -27.00
CA GLU A 486 -6.35 -14.44 -28.16
C GLU A 486 -4.96 -14.79 -28.70
N ASP A 487 -4.85 -14.93 -30.01
CA ASP A 487 -3.57 -15.05 -30.71
C ASP A 487 -2.87 -13.67 -30.87
N PRO A 488 -1.60 -13.60 -31.32
CA PRO A 488 -0.89 -12.33 -31.45
C PRO A 488 -1.55 -11.30 -32.38
N GLU A 489 -2.22 -11.73 -33.45
CA GLU A 489 -2.91 -10.82 -34.39
C GLU A 489 -4.18 -10.26 -33.76
N GLU A 490 -4.95 -11.10 -33.07
CA GLU A 490 -6.13 -10.69 -32.30
C GLU A 490 -5.77 -9.69 -31.20
N VAL A 491 -4.65 -9.88 -30.50
CA VAL A 491 -4.16 -8.94 -29.48
C VAL A 491 -3.87 -7.56 -30.07
N GLU A 492 -3.22 -7.47 -31.24
CA GLU A 492 -2.97 -6.18 -31.89
C GLU A 492 -4.26 -5.47 -32.30
N GLN A 493 -5.22 -6.21 -32.87
CA GLN A 493 -6.52 -5.64 -33.23
C GLN A 493 -7.29 -5.15 -32.00
N SER A 494 -7.26 -5.91 -30.91
CA SER A 494 -7.86 -5.53 -29.63
C SER A 494 -7.24 -4.24 -29.07
N ILE A 495 -5.91 -4.10 -29.11
CA ILE A 495 -5.19 -2.89 -28.66
C ILE A 495 -5.57 -1.69 -29.52
N LEU A 496 -5.51 -1.82 -30.86
CA LEU A 496 -5.86 -0.75 -31.79
C LEU A 496 -7.31 -0.29 -31.62
N SER A 497 -8.24 -1.24 -31.48
CA SER A 497 -9.66 -0.96 -31.23
C SER A 497 -9.86 -0.20 -29.91
N SER A 498 -9.16 -0.59 -28.84
CA SER A 498 -9.21 0.11 -27.54
C SER A 498 -8.73 1.55 -27.64
N ILE A 499 -7.62 1.80 -28.36
CA ILE A 499 -7.09 3.14 -28.60
C ILE A 499 -8.09 4.00 -29.39
N ILE A 500 -8.67 3.44 -30.47
CA ILE A 500 -9.67 4.13 -31.29
C ILE A 500 -10.91 4.48 -30.46
N ASN A 501 -11.38 3.56 -29.61
CA ASN A 501 -12.53 3.80 -28.74
C ASN A 501 -12.29 4.95 -27.76
N PHE A 502 -11.12 4.99 -27.11
CA PHE A 502 -10.74 6.10 -26.22
C PHE A 502 -10.74 7.43 -26.98
N ARG A 503 -10.07 7.48 -28.14
CA ARG A 503 -9.95 8.72 -28.94
C ARG A 503 -11.29 9.22 -29.44
N ARG A 504 -12.20 8.31 -29.84
CA ARG A 504 -13.57 8.66 -30.21
C ARG A 504 -14.32 9.30 -29.04
N LYS A 505 -14.34 8.65 -27.88
CA LYS A 505 -15.01 9.16 -26.67
C LYS A 505 -14.46 10.50 -26.16
N ARG A 506 -13.18 10.79 -26.42
CA ARG A 506 -12.55 12.07 -26.02
C ARG A 506 -12.81 13.21 -27.01
N ASN A 507 -13.06 12.88 -28.28
CA ASN A 507 -13.36 13.85 -29.32
C ASN A 507 -14.84 14.28 -29.31
N ASP A 508 -15.73 13.35 -28.94
CA ASP A 508 -17.15 13.63 -28.63
C ASP A 508 -17.26 14.45 -27.33
#